data_AF-A0A2G7ELR9-F1
#
_entry.id   AF-A0A2G7ELR9-F1
#
_cell.length_a   1.000
_cell.length_b   1.000
_cell.length_c   1.000
_cell.angle_alpha   90.00
_cell.angle_beta   90.00
_cell.angle_gamma   90.00
#
_symmetry.space_group_name_H-M   'P 1'
#
loop_
_entity.id
_entity.type
_entity.pdbx_description
1 polymer ?
#
loop_
_entity_poly.entity_id
_entity_poly.type
_entity_poly.pdbx_seq_one_letter_code
_entity_poly.pdbx_strand_id
1 'polypeptide(L)'
;MENCALEHEDLTLCFQNGNLQKRLMSRMTLCSEENGKFSRCFTTQAKFLQALGYSSSFEWDDEREEKIQMHADKLYHEMLDYEKKVEEARAAGQEPPPLTSLFNPQGKPQQQKAENTSGSLEIPGGEAIPPGFKPSKPLEQLTPHERELEIRAHYAQLEQQKMYAQEASPFIKTHDDARQKRREKASDLNMRAHL
;
A
#
# COMPACT_ATOMS: atom_id res chain seq x y z
N MET A 1 -6.41 5.40 12.37
CA MET A 1 -6.65 5.85 10.98
C MET A 1 -7.93 6.64 10.97
N GLU A 2 -7.82 7.95 11.10
CA GLU A 2 -8.99 8.83 11.25
C GLU A 2 -9.72 9.05 9.91
N ASN A 3 -9.01 8.96 8.78
CA ASN A 3 -9.60 9.24 7.45
C ASN A 3 -10.72 8.29 7.01
N CYS A 4 -10.76 7.07 7.51
CA CYS A 4 -11.77 6.09 7.10
C CYS A 4 -12.97 6.04 8.06
N ALA A 5 -13.08 7.01 8.96
CA ALA A 5 -14.13 7.05 9.97
C ALA A 5 -15.53 7.21 9.35
N LEU A 6 -15.65 7.98 8.27
CA LEU A 6 -16.93 8.18 7.57
C LEU A 6 -17.37 6.90 6.85
N GLU A 7 -16.46 6.24 6.13
CA GLU A 7 -16.77 4.97 5.47
C GLU A 7 -17.08 3.86 6.49
N HIS A 8 -16.42 3.90 7.65
CA HIS A 8 -16.71 2.99 8.75
C HIS A 8 -18.08 3.27 9.38
N GLU A 9 -18.44 4.55 9.54
CA GLU A 9 -19.77 4.96 9.98
C GLU A 9 -20.83 4.50 8.98
N ASP A 10 -20.65 4.76 7.69
CA ASP A 10 -21.58 4.33 6.63
C ASP A 10 -21.79 2.81 6.64
N LEU A 11 -20.71 2.03 6.75
CA LEU A 11 -20.79 0.57 6.88
C LEU A 11 -21.57 0.15 8.14
N THR A 12 -21.32 0.81 9.27
CA THR A 12 -22.02 0.55 10.53
C THR A 12 -23.51 0.87 10.40
N LEU A 13 -23.82 2.02 9.80
CA LEU A 13 -25.17 2.50 9.58
C LEU A 13 -25.92 1.62 8.56
N CYS A 14 -25.26 1.02 7.58
CA CYS A 14 -25.91 0.09 6.63
C CYS A 14 -26.58 -1.10 7.34
N PHE A 15 -25.97 -1.62 8.41
CA PHE A 15 -26.57 -2.70 9.21
C PHE A 15 -27.66 -2.22 10.17
N GLN A 16 -27.68 -0.94 10.51
CA GLN A 16 -28.52 -0.38 11.57
C GLN A 16 -29.73 0.40 11.03
N ASN A 17 -29.64 1.00 9.84
CA ASN A 17 -30.64 1.95 9.33
C ASN A 17 -31.64 1.31 8.35
N GLY A 18 -32.80 1.98 8.19
CA GLY A 18 -33.82 1.63 7.20
C GLY A 18 -35.00 0.81 7.72
N ASN A 19 -36.00 0.60 6.85
CA ASN A 19 -37.15 -0.25 7.13
C ASN A 19 -36.76 -1.74 7.10
N LEU A 20 -37.68 -2.63 7.49
CA LEU A 20 -37.41 -4.07 7.60
C LEU A 20 -36.89 -4.68 6.28
N GLN A 21 -37.40 -4.22 5.14
CA GLN A 21 -36.96 -4.65 3.81
C GLN A 21 -35.51 -4.22 3.52
N LYS A 22 -35.15 -2.97 3.81
CA LYS A 22 -33.77 -2.48 3.64
C LYS A 22 -32.80 -3.25 4.54
N ARG A 23 -33.13 -3.44 5.83
CA ARG A 23 -32.30 -4.24 6.75
C ARG A 23 -32.12 -5.68 6.30
N LEU A 24 -33.16 -6.29 5.72
CA LEU A 24 -33.06 -7.64 5.17
C LEU A 24 -32.13 -7.68 3.96
N MET A 25 -32.26 -6.71 3.03
CA MET A 25 -31.38 -6.58 1.87
C MET A 25 -29.93 -6.33 2.29
N SER A 26 -29.67 -5.40 3.22
CA SER A 26 -28.33 -5.13 3.75
C SER A 26 -27.66 -6.37 4.33
N ARG A 27 -28.42 -7.24 5.04
CA ARG A 27 -27.89 -8.51 5.56
C ARG A 27 -27.65 -9.55 4.47
N MET A 28 -28.52 -9.60 3.46
CA MET A 28 -28.36 -10.52 2.32
C MET A 28 -27.15 -10.15 1.46
N THR A 29 -26.90 -8.85 1.24
CA THR A 29 -25.75 -8.36 0.48
C THR A 29 -24.51 -8.12 1.33
N LEU A 30 -24.62 -8.30 2.66
CA LEU A 30 -23.57 -8.01 3.64
C LEU A 30 -23.00 -6.58 3.50
N CYS A 31 -23.86 -5.60 3.16
CA CYS A 31 -23.45 -4.21 2.94
C CYS A 31 -22.26 -4.12 1.96
N SER A 32 -22.30 -4.87 0.85
CA SER A 32 -21.16 -5.05 -0.05
C SER A 32 -20.59 -3.74 -0.61
N GLU A 33 -21.44 -2.73 -0.82
CA GLU A 33 -21.02 -1.44 -1.37
C GLU A 33 -20.24 -0.64 -0.33
N GLU A 34 -20.81 -0.45 0.85
CA GLU A 34 -20.24 0.27 1.98
C GLU A 34 -18.97 -0.44 2.47
N ASN A 35 -19.01 -1.77 2.53
CA ASN A 35 -17.85 -2.58 2.88
C ASN A 35 -16.74 -2.45 1.83
N GLY A 36 -17.09 -2.35 0.55
CA GLY A 36 -16.14 -2.09 -0.53
C GLY A 36 -15.46 -0.73 -0.40
N LYS A 37 -16.22 0.33 -0.08
CA LYS A 37 -15.71 1.68 0.16
C LYS A 37 -14.78 1.72 1.36
N PHE A 38 -15.20 1.16 2.50
CA PHE A 38 -14.37 1.06 3.70
C PHE A 38 -13.09 0.26 3.45
N SER A 39 -13.20 -0.90 2.79
CA SER A 39 -12.03 -1.73 2.46
C SER A 39 -11.05 -0.99 1.55
N ARG A 40 -11.55 -0.24 0.56
CA ARG A 40 -10.71 0.61 -0.30
C ARG A 40 -10.00 1.68 0.53
N CYS A 41 -10.72 2.46 1.33
CA CYS A 41 -10.13 3.50 2.18
C CYS A 41 -9.02 2.93 3.07
N PHE A 42 -9.34 1.87 3.81
CA PHE A 42 -8.41 1.25 4.76
C PHE A 42 -7.15 0.72 4.08
N THR A 43 -7.30 -0.01 2.98
CA THR A 43 -6.15 -0.62 2.28
C THR A 43 -5.29 0.41 1.56
N THR A 44 -5.90 1.44 0.98
CA THR A 44 -5.18 2.55 0.35
C THR A 44 -4.42 3.38 1.39
N GLN A 45 -5.05 3.74 2.50
CA GLN A 45 -4.39 4.48 3.58
C GLN A 45 -3.20 3.71 4.17
N ALA A 46 -3.35 2.40 4.39
CA ALA A 46 -2.26 1.55 4.86
C ALA A 46 -1.08 1.55 3.88
N LYS A 47 -1.34 1.54 2.57
CA LYS A 47 -0.29 1.64 1.54
C LYS A 47 0.38 3.00 1.52
N PHE A 48 -0.35 4.10 1.74
CA PHE A 48 0.26 5.44 1.83
C PHE A 48 1.24 5.50 3.01
N LEU A 49 0.83 5.02 4.18
CA LEU A 49 1.69 4.91 5.35
C LEU A 49 2.94 4.06 5.05
N GLN A 50 2.77 2.89 4.43
CA GLN A 50 3.88 2.04 4.02
C GLN A 50 4.82 2.74 3.03
N ALA A 51 4.28 3.37 1.98
CA ALA A 51 5.05 4.08 0.95
C ALA A 51 5.86 5.25 1.52
N LEU A 52 5.33 5.92 2.54
CA LEU A 52 5.98 7.03 3.25
C LEU A 52 6.95 6.55 4.36
N GLY A 53 7.03 5.24 4.61
CA GLY A 53 7.95 4.66 5.58
C GLY A 53 7.46 4.75 7.03
N TYR A 54 6.15 4.71 7.26
CA TYR A 54 5.57 4.55 8.59
C TYR A 54 6.10 3.28 9.25
N SER A 55 6.52 3.37 10.51
CA SER A 55 7.10 2.23 11.27
C SER A 55 8.27 1.52 10.56
N SER A 56 9.02 2.25 9.72
CA SER A 56 10.18 1.69 9.00
C SER A 56 11.49 1.77 9.78
N SER A 57 11.58 2.64 10.80
CA SER A 57 12.76 2.78 11.65
C SER A 57 12.73 1.82 12.84
N PHE A 58 13.91 1.39 13.27
CA PHE A 58 14.09 0.60 14.51
C PHE A 58 13.88 1.45 15.76
N GLU A 59 14.18 2.74 15.67
CA GLU A 59 13.90 3.71 16.71
C GLU A 59 12.53 4.34 16.47
N TRP A 60 11.72 4.35 17.52
CA TRP A 60 10.39 4.94 17.52
C TRP A 60 10.47 6.45 17.72
N ASP A 61 9.78 7.21 16.87
CA ASP A 61 9.73 8.68 16.89
C ASP A 61 8.30 9.15 16.60
N ASP A 62 7.59 9.53 17.66
CA ASP A 62 6.18 9.96 17.61
C ASP A 62 5.96 11.15 16.66
N GLU A 63 6.86 12.15 16.67
CA GLU A 63 6.69 13.36 15.88
C GLU A 63 6.87 13.07 14.38
N ARG A 64 7.82 12.20 14.05
CA ARG A 64 8.00 11.72 12.68
C ARG A 64 6.79 10.90 12.22
N GLU A 65 6.30 10.00 13.06
CA GLU A 65 5.16 9.16 12.75
C GLU A 65 3.87 9.97 12.52
N GLU A 66 3.61 10.98 13.35
CA GLU A 66 2.48 11.90 13.19
C GLU A 66 2.59 12.68 11.87
N LYS A 67 3.78 13.19 11.52
CA LYS A 67 4.02 13.85 10.23
C LYS A 67 3.74 12.93 9.04
N ILE A 68 4.12 11.64 9.15
CA ILE A 68 3.84 10.65 8.10
C ILE A 68 2.34 10.42 7.98
N GLN A 69 1.62 10.29 9.10
CA GLN A 69 0.17 10.12 9.09
C GLN A 69 -0.52 11.33 8.43
N MET A 70 -0.22 12.56 8.87
CA MET A 70 -0.77 13.78 8.27
C MET A 70 -0.47 13.89 6.77
N HIS A 71 0.73 13.48 6.34
CA HIS A 71 1.11 13.49 4.93
C HIS A 71 0.33 12.45 4.13
N ALA A 72 0.21 11.22 4.65
CA ALA A 72 -0.60 10.17 4.03
C ALA A 72 -2.05 10.63 3.83
N ASP A 73 -2.60 11.31 4.84
CA ASP A 73 -3.95 11.83 4.83
C ASP A 73 -4.14 12.88 3.72
N LYS A 74 -3.19 13.79 3.59
CA LYS A 74 -3.18 14.78 2.52
C LYS A 74 -3.16 14.13 1.13
N LEU A 75 -2.25 13.17 0.90
CA LEU A 75 -2.13 12.51 -0.41
C LEU A 75 -3.38 11.69 -0.77
N TYR A 76 -4.03 11.09 0.23
CA TYR A 76 -5.29 10.37 0.01
C TYR A 76 -6.40 11.31 -0.50
N HIS A 77 -6.54 12.50 0.07
CA HIS A 77 -7.52 13.48 -0.39
C HIS A 77 -7.17 14.04 -1.77
N GLU A 78 -5.88 14.30 -2.06
CA GLU A 78 -5.44 14.74 -3.39
C GLU A 78 -5.78 13.69 -4.47
N MET A 79 -5.62 12.40 -4.15
CA MET A 79 -6.03 11.30 -5.02
C MET A 79 -7.54 11.31 -5.27
N LEU A 80 -8.36 11.41 -4.22
CA LEU A 80 -9.83 11.43 -4.35
C LEU A 80 -10.33 12.64 -5.14
N ASP A 81 -9.74 13.82 -4.90
CA ASP A 81 -10.07 15.05 -5.62
C ASP A 81 -9.77 14.91 -7.12
N TYR A 82 -8.67 14.25 -7.46
CA TYR A 82 -8.35 13.97 -8.85
C TYR A 82 -9.36 13.02 -9.50
N GLU A 83 -9.66 11.89 -8.85
CA GLU A 83 -10.63 10.91 -9.34
C GLU A 83 -11.99 11.54 -9.60
N LYS A 84 -12.45 12.39 -8.66
CA LYS A 84 -13.71 13.14 -8.79
C LYS A 84 -13.67 14.09 -10.00
N LYS A 85 -12.60 14.86 -10.18
CA LYS A 85 -12.47 15.78 -11.34
C LYS A 85 -12.44 15.03 -12.67
N VAL A 86 -11.83 13.85 -12.72
CA VAL A 86 -11.82 12.99 -13.92
C VAL A 86 -13.23 12.48 -14.23
N GLU A 87 -13.98 12.05 -13.20
CA GLU A 87 -15.37 11.61 -13.35
C GLU A 87 -16.27 12.76 -13.83
N GLU A 88 -16.16 13.94 -13.23
CA GLU A 88 -16.90 15.14 -13.61
C GLU A 88 -16.59 15.58 -15.04
N ALA A 89 -15.30 15.63 -15.42
CA ALA A 89 -14.88 15.97 -16.78
C ALA A 89 -15.44 14.96 -17.80
N ARG A 90 -15.37 13.67 -17.50
CA ARG A 90 -15.93 12.61 -18.34
C ARG A 90 -17.46 12.74 -18.49
N ALA A 91 -18.17 13.00 -17.39
CA ALA A 91 -19.61 13.21 -17.41
C ALA A 91 -20.01 14.47 -18.22
N ALA A 92 -19.18 15.51 -18.19
CA ALA A 92 -19.35 16.74 -18.96
C ALA A 92 -18.86 16.65 -20.42
N GLY A 93 -18.26 15.53 -20.84
CA GLY A 93 -17.64 15.37 -22.16
C GLY A 93 -16.41 16.26 -22.38
N GLN A 94 -15.75 16.68 -21.30
CA GLN A 94 -14.53 17.49 -21.31
C GLN A 94 -13.28 16.60 -21.19
N GLU A 95 -12.14 17.15 -21.58
CA GLU A 95 -10.86 16.47 -21.37
C GLU A 95 -10.55 16.37 -19.86
N PRO A 96 -10.09 15.21 -19.37
CA PRO A 96 -9.74 15.04 -17.98
C PRO A 96 -8.54 15.93 -17.59
N PRO A 97 -8.44 16.35 -16.31
CA PRO A 97 -7.29 17.10 -15.83
C PRO A 97 -5.98 16.31 -16.02
N PRO A 98 -4.86 17.02 -16.25
CA PRO A 98 -3.57 16.38 -16.42
C PRO A 98 -3.20 15.56 -15.18
N LEU A 99 -2.71 14.34 -15.41
CA LEU A 99 -2.28 13.43 -14.37
C LEU A 99 -0.92 13.87 -13.81
N THR A 100 -0.88 14.16 -12.52
CA THR A 100 0.34 14.51 -11.78
C THR A 100 0.65 13.44 -10.75
N SER A 101 1.94 13.23 -10.47
CA SER A 101 2.38 12.29 -9.43
C SER A 101 2.07 12.79 -8.03
N LEU A 102 1.60 11.89 -7.17
CA LEU A 102 1.38 12.20 -5.75
C LEU A 102 2.70 12.25 -4.97
N PHE A 103 3.66 11.40 -5.33
CA PHE A 103 4.93 11.28 -4.60
C PHE A 103 6.06 12.14 -5.19
N ASN A 104 5.90 12.61 -6.42
CA ASN A 104 6.86 13.44 -7.13
C ASN A 104 6.17 14.65 -7.81
N PRO A 105 5.85 15.70 -7.04
CA PRO A 105 5.13 16.88 -7.56
C PRO A 105 5.93 17.68 -8.61
N GLN A 106 7.24 17.47 -8.71
CA GLN A 106 8.09 18.08 -9.74
C GLN A 106 8.12 17.26 -11.04
N GLY A 107 7.46 16.10 -11.06
CA GLY A 107 7.30 15.27 -12.24
C GLY A 107 6.52 15.98 -13.35
N LYS A 108 6.80 15.62 -14.61
CA LYS A 108 6.07 16.18 -15.75
C LYS A 108 4.61 15.69 -15.72
N PRO A 109 3.61 16.57 -15.78
CA PRO A 109 2.22 16.16 -15.91
C PRO A 109 2.02 15.34 -17.18
N GLN A 110 1.27 14.25 -17.08
CA GLN A 110 0.91 13.39 -18.21
C GLN A 110 -0.52 13.73 -18.63
N GLN A 111 -0.74 14.02 -19.92
CA GLN A 111 -2.10 14.12 -20.45
C GLN A 111 -2.69 12.71 -20.51
N GLN A 112 -3.80 12.48 -19.80
CA GLN A 112 -4.56 11.25 -19.98
C GLN A 112 -5.14 11.26 -21.38
N LYS A 113 -4.78 10.29 -22.22
CA LYS A 113 -5.41 10.15 -23.53
C LYS A 113 -6.82 9.60 -23.32
N ALA A 114 -7.82 10.29 -23.88
CA ALA A 114 -9.23 9.96 -23.75
C ALA A 114 -9.63 8.58 -24.34
N GLU A 115 -8.70 7.82 -24.92
CA GLU A 115 -8.97 6.52 -25.52
C GLU A 115 -7.87 5.51 -25.19
N ASN A 116 -8.32 4.33 -24.72
CA ASN A 116 -7.57 3.10 -24.50
C ASN A 116 -6.75 2.68 -25.72
N THR A 117 -5.62 3.34 -25.96
CA THR A 117 -4.65 2.93 -26.97
C THR A 117 -3.63 2.00 -26.34
N SER A 118 -3.93 0.70 -26.47
CA SER A 118 -2.96 -0.41 -26.55
C SER A 118 -1.77 -0.39 -25.57
N GLY A 119 -1.98 -0.97 -24.38
CA GLY A 119 -0.93 -1.72 -23.68
C GLY A 119 0.01 -0.97 -22.72
N SER A 120 -0.02 0.37 -22.67
CA SER A 120 0.76 1.14 -21.69
C SER A 120 -0.12 1.55 -20.51
N LEU A 121 0.01 0.87 -19.36
CA LEU A 121 -0.60 1.32 -18.11
C LEU A 121 -0.02 2.69 -17.71
N GLU A 122 -0.87 3.69 -17.54
CA GLU A 122 -0.46 5.00 -17.05
C GLU A 122 -0.10 4.90 -15.56
N ILE A 123 1.17 5.21 -15.24
CA ILE A 123 1.71 5.30 -13.89
C ILE A 123 2.33 6.71 -13.74
N PRO A 124 1.73 7.58 -12.90
CA PRO A 124 2.31 8.87 -12.57
C PRO A 124 3.71 8.74 -11.97
N GLY A 125 4.56 9.74 -12.20
CA GLY A 125 5.87 9.86 -11.53
C GLY A 125 7.01 9.13 -12.23
N GLY A 126 6.70 8.30 -13.23
CA GLY A 126 7.69 7.67 -14.10
C GLY A 126 8.46 6.52 -13.45
N GLU A 127 7.99 6.01 -12.31
CA GLU A 127 8.58 4.83 -11.67
C GLU A 127 8.37 3.59 -12.54
N ALA A 128 9.45 2.81 -12.71
CA ALA A 128 9.37 1.55 -13.44
C ALA A 128 8.71 0.47 -12.56
N ILE A 129 7.92 -0.41 -13.19
CA ILE A 129 7.34 -1.57 -12.52
C ILE A 129 8.49 -2.54 -12.14
N PRO A 130 8.66 -2.88 -10.84
CA PRO A 130 9.75 -3.74 -10.42
C PRO A 130 9.59 -5.17 -10.97
N PRO A 131 10.70 -5.88 -11.27
CA PRO A 131 10.64 -7.25 -11.78
C PRO A 131 10.06 -8.19 -10.72
N GLY A 132 9.09 -9.02 -11.11
CA GLY A 132 8.43 -9.95 -10.19
C GLY A 132 7.42 -9.28 -9.24
N PHE A 133 7.06 -8.02 -9.48
CA PHE A 133 6.04 -7.30 -8.73
C PHE A 133 4.68 -8.00 -8.82
N LYS A 134 4.06 -8.22 -7.66
CA LYS A 134 2.71 -8.81 -7.54
C LYS A 134 1.80 -7.79 -6.83
N PRO A 135 1.05 -6.97 -7.57
CA PRO A 135 0.15 -6.00 -6.97
C PRO A 135 -1.02 -6.71 -6.27
N SER A 136 -1.66 -6.03 -5.32
CA SER A 136 -2.80 -6.62 -4.59
C SER A 136 -4.03 -6.85 -5.47
N LYS A 137 -4.18 -6.05 -6.53
CA LYS A 137 -5.16 -6.19 -7.60
C LYS A 137 -4.47 -6.03 -8.96
N PRO A 138 -5.02 -6.57 -10.05
CA PRO A 138 -4.50 -6.30 -11.40
C PRO A 138 -4.38 -4.79 -11.63
N LEU A 139 -3.24 -4.32 -12.16
CA LEU A 139 -2.98 -2.89 -12.33
C LEU A 139 -4.03 -2.21 -13.21
N GLU A 140 -4.60 -2.94 -14.16
CA GLU A 140 -5.67 -2.49 -15.05
C GLU A 140 -6.93 -2.04 -14.29
N GLN A 141 -7.19 -2.65 -13.13
CA GLN A 141 -8.37 -2.36 -12.29
C GLN A 141 -8.15 -1.19 -11.33
N LEU A 142 -6.90 -0.72 -11.20
CA LEU A 142 -6.53 0.37 -10.30
C LEU A 142 -6.55 1.71 -11.03
N THR A 143 -6.88 2.77 -10.30
CA THR A 143 -6.73 4.14 -10.81
C THR A 143 -5.24 4.48 -11.01
N PRO A 144 -4.89 5.48 -11.83
CA PRO A 144 -3.48 5.78 -12.09
C PRO A 144 -2.68 6.07 -10.82
N HIS A 145 -3.26 6.80 -9.87
CA HIS A 145 -2.63 7.06 -8.56
C HIS A 145 -2.56 5.83 -7.67
N GLU A 146 -3.56 4.94 -7.69
CA GLU A 146 -3.48 3.66 -6.98
C GLU A 146 -2.35 2.76 -7.52
N ARG A 147 -2.06 2.82 -8.83
CA ARG A 147 -0.91 2.11 -9.42
C ARG A 147 0.43 2.67 -8.96
N GLU A 148 0.57 3.99 -8.96
CA GLU A 148 1.74 4.68 -8.41
C GLU A 148 1.96 4.27 -6.95
N LEU A 149 0.89 4.31 -6.16
CA LEU A 149 0.91 3.93 -4.75
C LEU A 149 1.34 2.48 -4.52
N GLU A 150 0.81 1.53 -5.29
CA GLU A 150 1.19 0.11 -5.23
C GLU A 150 2.67 -0.10 -5.49
N ILE A 151 3.22 0.57 -6.50
CA ILE A 151 4.64 0.49 -6.87
C ILE A 151 5.49 1.10 -5.75
N ARG A 152 5.09 2.27 -5.24
CA ARG A 152 5.83 2.97 -4.19
C ARG A 152 5.84 2.22 -2.87
N ALA A 153 4.71 1.63 -2.48
CA ALA A 153 4.59 0.77 -1.31
C ALA A 153 5.48 -0.47 -1.43
N HIS A 154 5.57 -1.05 -2.63
CA HIS A 154 6.47 -2.18 -2.88
C HIS A 154 7.95 -1.80 -2.76
N TYR A 155 8.36 -0.66 -3.35
CA TYR A 155 9.74 -0.17 -3.17
C TYR A 155 10.07 0.10 -1.70
N ALA A 156 9.14 0.68 -0.95
CA ALA A 156 9.31 0.88 0.49
C ALA A 156 9.49 -0.46 1.23
N GLN A 157 8.72 -1.48 0.87
CA GLN A 157 8.85 -2.83 1.43
C GLN A 157 10.23 -3.45 1.13
N LEU A 158 10.73 -3.32 -0.09
CA LEU A 158 12.04 -3.82 -0.48
C LEU A 158 13.16 -3.14 0.31
N GLU A 159 13.09 -1.82 0.49
CA GLU A 159 14.08 -1.09 1.29
C GLU A 159 14.00 -1.50 2.76
N GLN A 160 12.79 -1.68 3.32
CA GLN A 160 12.62 -2.18 4.68
C GLN A 160 13.22 -3.58 4.87
N GLN A 161 12.98 -4.50 3.93
CA GLN A 161 13.57 -5.85 3.97
C GLN A 161 15.10 -5.81 3.91
N LYS A 162 15.65 -4.92 3.08
CA LYS A 162 17.10 -4.72 2.97
C LYS A 162 17.69 -4.16 4.26
N MET A 163 17.06 -3.15 4.87
CA MET A 163 17.46 -2.60 6.17
C MET A 163 17.43 -3.69 7.26
N TYR A 164 16.35 -4.46 7.32
CA TYR A 164 16.24 -5.59 8.24
C TYR A 164 17.36 -6.62 8.04
N ALA A 165 17.64 -7.00 6.79
CA ALA A 165 18.71 -7.94 6.48
C ALA A 165 20.08 -7.41 6.91
N GLN A 166 20.35 -6.10 6.74
CA GLN A 166 21.60 -5.48 7.15
C GLN A 166 21.77 -5.49 8.69
N GLU A 167 20.74 -5.11 9.43
CA GLU A 167 20.77 -5.10 10.90
C GLU A 167 20.79 -6.52 11.50
N ALA A 168 20.08 -7.47 10.90
CA ALA A 168 20.02 -8.85 11.39
C ALA A 168 21.26 -9.69 11.01
N SER A 169 21.95 -9.33 9.92
CA SER A 169 23.15 -10.04 9.43
C SER A 169 24.20 -10.38 10.50
N PRO A 170 24.64 -9.45 11.36
CA PRO A 170 25.61 -9.76 12.41
C PRO A 170 25.07 -10.78 13.42
N PHE A 171 23.81 -10.68 13.81
CA PHE A 171 23.18 -11.63 14.74
C PHE A 171 23.06 -13.03 14.13
N ILE A 172 22.62 -13.12 12.87
CA ILE A 172 22.53 -14.40 12.16
C ILE A 172 23.91 -15.07 12.07
N LYS A 173 24.95 -14.31 11.69
CA LYS A 173 26.33 -14.83 11.63
C LYS A 173 26.82 -15.36 12.97
N THR A 174 26.60 -14.63 14.06
CA THR A 174 27.02 -15.10 15.39
C THR A 174 26.30 -16.38 15.82
N HIS A 175 25.01 -16.51 15.50
CA HIS A 175 24.25 -17.73 15.75
C HIS A 175 24.73 -18.91 14.92
N ASP A 176 25.07 -18.69 13.64
CA ASP A 176 25.57 -19.73 12.74
C ASP A 176 26.97 -20.20 13.15
N ASP A 177 27.88 -19.28 13.50
CA ASP A 177 29.19 -19.61 14.03
C ASP A 177 29.08 -20.43 15.32
N ALA A 178 28.16 -20.07 16.21
CA ALA A 178 27.89 -20.82 17.43
C ALA A 178 27.26 -22.20 17.17
N ARG A 179 26.47 -22.36 16.10
CA ARG A 179 25.97 -23.67 15.65
C ARG A 179 27.11 -24.51 15.08
N GLN A 180 27.98 -23.93 14.28
CA GLN A 180 29.11 -24.62 13.66
C GLN A 180 30.11 -25.12 14.73
N LYS A 181 30.50 -24.27 15.69
CA LYS A 181 31.37 -24.67 16.81
C LYS A 181 30.79 -25.84 17.62
N ARG A 182 29.46 -25.89 17.79
CA ARG A 182 28.79 -27.03 18.47
C ARG A 182 28.83 -28.31 17.65
N ARG A 183 28.67 -28.21 16.32
CA ARG A 183 28.77 -29.36 15.41
C ARG A 183 30.20 -29.91 15.39
N GLU A 184 31.20 -29.04 15.29
CA GLU A 184 32.63 -29.42 15.33
C GLU A 184 32.98 -30.09 16.65
N LYS A 185 32.58 -29.51 17.79
CA LYS A 185 32.80 -30.12 19.10
C LYS A 185 32.12 -31.50 19.22
N ALA A 186 30.92 -31.65 18.69
CA ALA A 186 30.20 -32.93 18.68
C ALA A 186 30.87 -33.97 17.77
N SER A 187 31.36 -33.59 16.59
CA SER A 187 32.09 -34.49 15.71
C SER A 187 33.43 -34.94 16.32
N ASP A 188 34.14 -34.03 16.98
CA ASP A 188 35.41 -34.34 17.66
C ASP A 188 35.21 -35.31 18.84
N LEU A 189 34.16 -35.10 19.64
CA LEU A 189 33.77 -36.00 20.72
C LEU A 189 33.44 -37.40 20.20
N ASN A 190 32.71 -37.49 19.07
CA ASN A 190 32.34 -38.76 18.48
C ASN A 190 33.56 -39.50 17.89
N MET A 191 34.50 -38.77 17.29
CA MET A 191 35.75 -39.34 16.77
C MET A 191 36.66 -39.87 17.89
N ARG A 192 36.73 -39.17 19.03
CA ARG A 192 37.49 -39.62 20.21
C ARG A 192 36.87 -40.81 20.94
N ALA A 193 35.58 -41.08 20.78
CA ALA A 193 34.90 -42.22 21.41
C ALA A 193 35.08 -43.54 20.65
N HIS A 194 35.62 -43.51 19.42
CA HIS A 194 35.83 -44.67 18.56
C HIS A 194 37.32 -45.04 18.35
N LEU A 195 38.22 -44.41 19.11
CA LEU A 195 39.64 -44.77 19.25
C LEU A 195 39.86 -45.45 20.61
#